data_AF-A0A7C4JLX3-F1
#
_entry.id   AF-A0A7C4JLX3-F1
#
_cell.length_a   1.000
_cell.length_b   1.000
_cell.length_c   1.000
_cell.angle_alpha   90.00
_cell.angle_beta   90.00
_cell.angle_gamma   90.00
#
_symmetry.space_group_name_H-M   'P 1'
#
loop_
_entity.id
_entity.type
_entity.pdbx_description
1 polymer ?
#
loop_
_entity_poly.entity_id
_entity_poly.type
_entity_poly.pdbx_seq_one_letter_code
_entity_poly.pdbx_strand_id
1 'polypeptide(L)' 'MSIFKPVKKPTRKELIENALKDLDPSVREKAREILETLDENSLKNMDKVKELLRKRGLLYI' A
#
# COMPACT_ATOMS: atom_id res chain seq x y z
N MET A 1 24.49 -16.79 19.47
CA MET A 1 23.03 -17.02 19.43
C MET A 1 22.44 -16.12 18.36
N SER A 2 22.12 -16.70 17.19
CA SER A 2 21.51 -15.96 16.09
C SER A 2 20.05 -15.73 16.42
N ILE A 3 19.71 -14.50 16.82
CA ILE A 3 18.33 -14.03 16.97
C ILE A 3 17.63 -14.12 15.62
N PHE A 4 16.94 -15.23 15.37
CA PHE A 4 15.98 -15.36 14.28
C PHE A 4 14.87 -14.34 14.52
N LYS A 5 14.97 -13.16 13.92
CA LYS A 5 13.82 -12.26 13.82
C LYS A 5 12.80 -12.99 12.94
N PRO A 6 11.62 -13.37 13.44
CA PRO A 6 10.59 -13.87 12.55
C PRO A 6 10.29 -12.75 11.58
N VAL A 7 10.55 -13.00 10.30
CA VAL A 7 10.17 -12.10 9.22
C VAL A 7 8.65 -12.12 9.21
N LYS A 8 8.03 -11.25 10.02
CA LYS A 8 6.59 -11.04 10.01
C LYS A 8 6.25 -10.66 8.59
N LYS A 9 5.49 -11.52 7.91
CA LYS A 9 4.91 -11.16 6.62
C LYS A 9 4.10 -9.89 6.87
N PRO A 10 4.33 -8.80 6.12
CA PRO A 10 3.57 -7.58 6.32
C PRO A 10 2.10 -7.92 6.14
N THR A 11 1.31 -7.57 7.14
CA THR A 11 -0.14 -7.77 7.10
C THR A 11 -0.73 -6.85 6.04
N ARG A 12 -1.91 -7.21 5.49
CA ARG A 12 -2.63 -6.40 4.52
C ARG A 12 -2.73 -4.93 4.95
N LYS A 13 -3.01 -4.71 6.24
CA LYS A 13 -3.11 -3.37 6.83
C LYS A 13 -1.78 -2.60 6.77
N GLU A 14 -0.66 -3.24 7.08
CA GLU A 14 0.66 -2.60 7.01
C GLU A 14 1.06 -2.27 5.57
N LEU A 15 0.70 -3.10 4.59
CA LEU A 15 0.93 -2.81 3.17
C LEU A 15 0.14 -1.57 2.72
N ILE A 16 -1.12 -1.49 3.12
CA ILE A 16 -1.97 -0.33 2.84
C ILE A 16 -1.40 0.92 3.51
N GLU A 17 -1.09 0.86 4.81
CA GLU A 17 -0.54 2.01 5.54
C GLU A 17 0.80 2.49 4.95
N ASN A 18 1.68 1.58 4.53
CA ASN A 18 2.92 1.96 3.84
C ASN A 18 2.64 2.62 2.50
N ALA A 19 1.69 2.11 1.70
CA ALA A 19 1.32 2.73 0.43
C ALA A 19 0.68 4.12 0.62
N LEU A 20 -0.10 4.30 1.69
CA LEU A 20 -0.75 5.56 2.07
C LEU A 20 0.20 6.59 2.67
N LYS A 21 1.36 6.17 3.16
CA LYS A 21 2.34 7.05 3.82
C LYS A 21 2.97 8.03 2.84
N ASP A 22 3.20 7.58 1.60
CA ASP A 22 3.78 8.40 0.52
C ASP A 22 2.72 9.25 -0.21
N LEU A 23 1.45 9.12 0.15
CA LEU A 23 0.33 9.84 -0.47
C LEU A 23 -0.05 11.11 0.31
N ASP A 24 -0.50 12.13 -0.43
CA ASP A 24 -1.00 13.37 0.15
C ASP A 24 -2.20 13.11 1.10
N PRO A 25 -2.33 13.88 2.19
CA PRO A 25 -3.44 13.74 3.14
C PRO A 25 -4.82 13.80 2.47
N SER A 26 -4.95 14.63 1.43
CA SER A 26 -6.20 14.87 0.69
C SER A 26 -6.65 13.68 -0.16
N VAL A 27 -5.72 12.81 -0.56
CA VAL A 27 -5.98 11.63 -1.41
C VAL A 27 -5.87 10.33 -0.61
N ARG A 28 -5.40 10.39 0.64
CA ARG A 28 -5.20 9.25 1.52
C ARG A 28 -6.47 8.44 1.77
N GLU A 29 -7.59 9.10 2.04
CA GLU A 29 -8.86 8.40 2.26
C GLU A 29 -9.34 7.67 1.01
N LYS A 30 -9.34 8.34 -0.15
CA LYS A 30 -9.70 7.73 -1.44
C LYS A 30 -8.76 6.59 -1.81
N ALA A 31 -7.46 6.77 -1.60
CA ALA A 31 -6.47 5.72 -1.82
C ALA A 31 -6.72 4.54 -0.88
N ARG A 32 -7.11 4.77 0.37
CA ARG A 32 -7.41 3.71 1.33
C ARG A 32 -8.59 2.87 0.88
N GLU A 33 -9.69 3.49 0.45
CA GLU A 33 -10.86 2.78 -0.07
C GLU A 33 -10.50 1.91 -1.30
N ILE A 34 -9.64 2.43 -2.18
CA ILE A 34 -9.16 1.67 -3.35
C ILE A 34 -8.27 0.50 -2.92
N LEU A 35 -7.38 0.71 -1.95
CA LEU A 35 -6.49 -0.32 -1.47
C LEU A 35 -7.24 -1.39 -0.65
N GLU A 36 -8.31 -1.02 0.05
CA GLU A 36 -9.22 -1.94 0.75
C GLU A 36 -10.11 -2.75 -0.22
N THR A 37 -10.35 -2.25 -1.43
CA THR A 37 -11.05 -3.00 -2.49
C THR A 37 -10.12 -3.91 -3.31
N LEU A 38 -8.81 -3.76 -3.19
CA LEU A 38 -7.82 -4.58 -3.89
C LEU A 38 -7.45 -5.85 -3.13
N ASP A 39 -7.20 -6.93 -3.88
CA ASP A 39 -6.74 -8.21 -3.34
C ASP A 39 -5.32 -8.11 -2.74
N GLU A 40 -5.01 -8.98 -1.78
CA GLU A 40 -3.67 -9.06 -1.18
C GLU A 40 -2.55 -9.25 -2.19
N ASN A 41 -2.79 -9.98 -3.29
CA ASN A 41 -1.79 -10.17 -4.34
C ASN A 41 -1.46 -8.87 -5.08
N SER A 42 -2.44 -7.99 -5.24
CA SER A 42 -2.25 -6.66 -5.82
C SER A 42 -1.54 -5.74 -4.82
N LEU A 43 -1.91 -5.80 -3.54
CA LEU A 43 -1.26 -5.03 -2.46
C LEU A 43 0.21 -5.42 -2.22
N LYS A 44 0.57 -6.68 -2.42
CA LYS A 44 1.97 -7.15 -2.36
C LYS A 44 2.84 -6.53 -3.45
N ASN A 45 2.25 -6.13 -4.57
CA ASN A 45 2.96 -5.51 -5.67
C ASN A 45 2.82 -3.98 -5.58
N MET A 46 3.78 -3.35 -4.89
CA MET A 46 3.79 -1.89 -4.71
C MET A 46 3.84 -1.12 -6.03
N ASP A 47 4.45 -1.66 -7.08
CA ASP A 47 4.46 -1.02 -8.41
C ASP A 47 3.06 -0.96 -9.01
N LYS A 48 2.28 -2.06 -8.93
CA LYS A 48 0.88 -2.06 -9.35
C LYS A 48 0.02 -1.11 -8.53
N VAL A 49 0.26 -1.04 -7.21
CA VAL A 49 -0.42 -0.10 -6.31
C VAL A 49 -0.15 1.34 -6.76
N LYS A 50 1.11 1.70 -6.99
CA LYS A 50 1.49 3.03 -7.48
C LYS A 50 0.89 3.34 -8.85
N GLU A 51 0.90 2.38 -9.78
CA GLU A 51 0.23 2.55 -11.09
C GLU A 51 -1.27 2.78 -10.94
N LEU A 52 -1.96 2.04 -10.06
CA LEU A 52 -3.38 2.20 -9.81
C LEU A 52 -3.69 3.58 -9.22
N LEU A 53 -2.92 4.01 -8.23
CA LEU A 53 -3.04 5.34 -7.63
C LEU A 53 -2.77 6.44 -8.65
N ARG A 54 -1.77 6.27 -9.51
CA ARG A 54 -1.46 7.18 -10.62
C ARG A 54 -2.58 7.24 -11.65
N LYS A 55 -3.11 6.10 -12.10
CA LYS A 55 -4.26 6.03 -13.04
C LYS A 55 -5.51 6.71 -12.48
N ARG A 56 -5.68 6.71 -11.16
CA ARG A 56 -6.80 7.37 -10.46
C ARG A 56 -6.52 8.86 -10.18
N GLY A 57 -5.35 9.39 -10.55
CA GLY A 57 -4.95 10.76 -10.27
C GLY A 57 -4.68 11.05 -8.79
N LEU A 58 -4.48 10.01 -7.98
CA LEU A 58 -4.19 10.12 -6.55
C LEU A 58 -2.71 10.24 -6.26
N LEU A 59 -1.86 10.05 -7.26
CA LEU A 59 -0.41 10.13 -7.12
C LEU A 59 0.13 10.91 -8.32
N TYR A 60 0.49 12.17 -8.06
CA TYR A 60 1.19 13.03 -9.00
C TYR A 60 2.68 12.98 -8.64
N ILE A 61 3.42 12.10 -9.30
CA ILE A 61 4.89 12.21 -9.42
C ILE A 61 5.17 13.14 -10.60
#